data_AF-A0A959FTX1-F1
#
_entry.id   AF-A0A959FTX1-F1
#
_cell.length_a   1.000
_cell.length_b   1.000
_cell.length_c   1.000
_cell.angle_alpha   90.00
_cell.angle_beta   90.00
_cell.angle_gamma   90.00
#
_symmetry.space_group_name_H-M   'P 1'
#
loop_
_entity.id
_entity.type
_entity.pdbx_description
1 polymer ?
#
loop_
_entity_poly.entity_id
_entity_poly.type
_entity_poly.pdbx_seq_one_letter_code
_entity_poly.pdbx_strand_id
1 'polypeptide(L)'
;MRQYLLFAVVGLLSLFSACSLDHLPHHLDSKLEARLVSLSETGSLDYFILPDAANLAAIPQDPANPLTYEKVELGKLLFYETALARDAVYSEGRGTYSCATCHIPSAGFMPGRVQGIADGGFGFGFNGEERGQMNNYLENELDVQGERPLSLLNVDYVTNNTWSGKFGALHAKLGTEGIWRGH
;
A
#
# COMPACT_ATOMS: atom_id res chain seq x y z
N MET A 1 -52.06 -19.95 37.67
CA MET A 1 -51.37 -20.33 36.41
C MET A 1 -50.81 -19.12 35.65
N ARG A 2 -51.61 -18.09 35.31
CA ARG A 2 -51.15 -16.90 34.58
C ARG A 2 -50.01 -16.10 35.26
N GLN A 3 -50.01 -16.00 36.59
CA GLN A 3 -48.94 -15.31 37.34
C GLN A 3 -47.60 -16.06 37.29
N TYR A 4 -47.62 -17.40 37.45
CA TYR A 4 -46.42 -18.23 37.33
C TYR A 4 -45.83 -18.21 35.91
N LEU A 5 -46.68 -18.13 34.88
CA LEU A 5 -46.25 -17.97 33.49
C LEU A 5 -45.53 -16.63 33.27
N LEU A 6 -46.04 -15.56 33.91
CA LEU A 6 -45.43 -14.22 33.84
C LEU A 6 -44.05 -14.20 34.50
N PHE A 7 -43.91 -14.80 35.69
CA PHE A 7 -42.63 -14.91 36.37
C PHE A 7 -41.63 -15.78 35.60
N ALA A 8 -42.08 -16.86 34.95
CA ALA A 8 -41.24 -17.69 34.10
C ALA A 8 -40.73 -16.93 32.87
N VAL A 9 -41.60 -16.13 32.22
CA VAL A 9 -41.21 -15.30 31.05
C VAL A 9 -40.25 -14.18 31.45
N VAL A 10 -40.49 -13.50 32.58
CA VAL A 10 -39.58 -12.46 33.09
C VAL A 10 -38.24 -13.06 33.51
N GLY A 11 -38.24 -14.23 34.15
CA GLY A 11 -37.03 -14.98 34.48
C GLY A 11 -36.23 -15.40 33.25
N LEU A 12 -36.92 -15.85 32.20
CA LEU A 12 -36.29 -16.24 30.94
C LEU A 12 -35.68 -15.02 30.21
N LEU A 13 -36.40 -13.88 30.19
CA LEU A 13 -35.90 -12.62 29.62
C LEU A 13 -34.67 -12.09 30.38
N SER A 14 -34.65 -12.22 31.71
CA SER A 14 -33.49 -11.79 32.51
C SER A 14 -32.28 -12.72 32.35
N LEU A 15 -32.48 -14.01 32.10
CA LEU A 15 -31.40 -14.93 31.71
C LEU A 15 -30.80 -14.62 30.33
N PHE A 16 -31.62 -14.16 29.38
CA PHE A 16 -31.12 -13.71 28.07
C PHE A 16 -30.38 -12.36 28.14
N SER A 17 -30.75 -11.45 29.05
CA SER A 17 -30.01 -10.19 29.27
C SER A 17 -28.72 -10.35 30.09
N ALA A 18 -28.56 -11.43 30.86
CA ALA A 18 -27.36 -11.68 31.66
C ALA A 18 -26.21 -12.32 30.88
N CYS A 19 -26.45 -12.80 29.65
CA CYS A 19 -25.42 -13.29 28.74
C CYS A 19 -24.87 -12.15 27.85
N SER A 20 -24.34 -11.09 28.46
CA SER A 20 -23.36 -10.24 27.79
C SER A 20 -21.98 -10.80 28.09
N LEU A 21 -21.21 -11.15 27.06
CA LEU A 21 -19.82 -11.56 27.23
C LEU A 21 -19.07 -10.38 27.86
N ASP A 22 -18.67 -10.48 29.13
CA ASP A 22 -17.85 -9.46 29.80
C ASP A 22 -16.45 -9.45 29.17
N HIS A 23 -16.29 -8.70 28.09
CA HIS A 23 -14.99 -8.41 27.52
C HIS A 23 -14.38 -7.28 28.35
N LEU A 24 -13.76 -7.62 29.48
CA LEU A 24 -12.94 -6.65 30.21
C LEU A 24 -11.77 -6.27 29.27
N PRO A 25 -11.64 -5.00 28.86
CA PRO A 25 -10.57 -4.60 27.96
C PRO A 25 -9.23 -4.87 28.65
N HIS A 26 -8.32 -5.53 27.95
CA HIS A 26 -7.00 -5.82 28.47
C HIS A 26 -6.26 -4.49 28.70
N HIS A 27 -5.51 -4.37 29.79
CA HIS A 27 -4.84 -3.11 30.15
C HIS A 27 -3.93 -2.55 29.04
N LEU A 28 -3.36 -3.42 28.19
CA LEU A 28 -2.57 -3.00 27.03
C LEU A 28 -3.44 -2.37 25.94
N ASP A 29 -4.65 -2.88 25.72
CA ASP A 29 -5.57 -2.38 24.70
C ASP A 29 -6.01 -0.97 25.09
N SER A 30 -6.41 -0.76 26.34
CA SER A 30 -6.76 0.58 26.85
C SER A 30 -5.59 1.57 26.78
N LYS A 31 -4.36 1.10 27.03
CA LYS A 31 -3.16 1.93 26.90
C LYS A 31 -2.86 2.27 25.44
N LEU A 32 -3.04 1.32 24.53
CA LEU A 32 -2.87 1.51 23.09
C LEU A 32 -3.91 2.50 22.55
N GLU A 33 -5.19 2.29 22.86
CA GLU A 33 -6.29 3.16 22.44
C GLU A 33 -6.10 4.59 22.94
N ALA A 34 -5.79 4.77 24.23
CA ALA A 34 -5.51 6.09 24.78
C ALA A 34 -4.32 6.76 24.08
N ARG A 35 -3.27 5.99 23.74
CA ARG A 35 -2.13 6.52 22.99
C ARG A 35 -2.53 6.93 21.58
N LEU A 36 -3.26 6.09 20.85
CA LEU A 36 -3.74 6.38 19.50
C LEU A 36 -4.64 7.62 19.50
N VAL A 37 -5.61 7.72 20.41
CA VAL A 37 -6.46 8.90 20.59
C VAL A 37 -5.63 10.16 20.82
N SER A 38 -4.57 10.10 21.65
CA SER A 38 -3.70 11.27 21.88
C SER A 38 -2.80 11.65 20.70
N LEU A 39 -2.56 10.73 19.76
CA LEU A 39 -1.78 10.98 18.54
C LEU A 39 -2.67 11.35 17.33
N SER A 40 -3.95 11.07 17.42
CA SER A 40 -4.95 11.39 16.40
C SER A 40 -5.22 12.89 16.40
N GLU A 41 -5.28 13.49 15.20
CA GLU A 41 -5.64 14.90 15.04
C GLU A 41 -7.10 15.18 15.43
N THR A 42 -7.97 14.17 15.35
CA THR A 42 -9.40 14.29 15.66
C THR A 42 -9.74 13.89 17.10
N GLY A 43 -8.80 13.30 17.84
CA GLY A 43 -9.07 12.68 19.13
C GLY A 43 -9.93 11.42 19.06
N SER A 44 -10.06 10.81 17.86
CA SER A 44 -10.75 9.53 17.65
C SER A 44 -9.82 8.50 17.02
N LEU A 45 -10.07 7.21 17.31
CA LEU A 45 -9.41 6.08 16.63
C LEU A 45 -9.73 6.04 15.14
N ASP A 46 -10.89 6.58 14.73
CA ASP A 46 -11.33 6.62 13.33
C ASP A 46 -10.34 7.37 12.42
N TYR A 47 -9.51 8.25 13.00
CA TYR A 47 -8.43 8.94 12.27
C TYR A 47 -7.45 7.99 11.57
N PHE A 48 -7.23 6.80 12.14
CA PHE A 48 -6.31 5.80 11.58
C PHE A 48 -6.99 4.85 10.57
N ILE A 49 -8.30 5.01 10.35
CA ILE A 49 -9.04 4.21 9.37
C ILE A 49 -8.90 4.89 8.01
N LEU A 50 -8.38 4.14 7.03
CA LEU A 50 -8.28 4.63 5.67
C LEU A 50 -9.68 4.77 5.06
N PRO A 51 -9.92 5.82 4.25
CA PRO A 51 -11.19 6.02 3.58
C PRO A 51 -11.48 4.91 2.57
N ASP A 52 -12.75 4.82 2.16
CA ASP A 52 -13.15 3.96 1.04
C ASP A 52 -12.39 4.35 -0.23
N ALA A 53 -11.79 3.36 -0.91
CA ALA A 53 -11.01 3.57 -2.12
C ALA A 53 -11.83 4.16 -3.29
N ALA A 54 -13.15 4.03 -3.28
CA ALA A 54 -14.04 4.68 -4.24
C ALA A 54 -14.25 6.16 -3.95
N ASN A 55 -14.02 6.63 -2.71
CA ASN A 55 -14.08 8.04 -2.36
C ASN A 55 -12.75 8.74 -2.65
N LEU A 56 -12.48 8.97 -3.94
CA LEU A 56 -11.22 9.55 -4.39
C LEU A 56 -10.89 10.86 -3.67
N ALA A 57 -11.88 11.72 -3.41
CA ALA A 57 -11.67 13.02 -2.75
C ALA A 57 -11.13 12.92 -1.31
N ALA A 58 -11.27 11.76 -0.65
CA ALA A 58 -10.74 11.52 0.69
C ALA A 58 -9.30 10.97 0.68
N ILE A 59 -8.78 10.56 -0.48
CA ILE A 59 -7.40 10.09 -0.65
C ILE A 59 -6.48 11.31 -0.73
N PRO A 60 -5.30 11.34 -0.08
CA PRO A 60 -4.32 12.41 -0.25
C PRO A 60 -3.92 12.58 -1.72
N GLN A 61 -3.90 13.81 -2.23
CA GLN A 61 -3.58 14.09 -3.64
C GLN A 61 -2.73 15.34 -3.78
N ASP A 62 -1.89 15.35 -4.81
CA ASP A 62 -1.22 16.56 -5.25
C ASP A 62 -2.26 17.52 -5.88
N PRO A 63 -2.33 18.81 -5.46
CA PRO A 63 -3.21 19.80 -6.09
C PRO A 63 -3.02 19.94 -7.61
N ALA A 64 -1.81 19.66 -8.13
CA ALA A 64 -1.52 19.65 -9.56
C ALA A 64 -1.96 18.35 -10.27
N ASN A 65 -2.25 17.29 -9.51
CA ASN A 65 -2.79 16.05 -10.04
C ASN A 65 -4.02 15.54 -9.26
N PRO A 66 -5.17 16.23 -9.36
CA PRO A 66 -6.41 15.72 -8.79
C PRO A 66 -6.81 14.38 -9.42
N LEU A 67 -7.21 13.42 -8.60
CA LEU A 67 -7.68 12.10 -9.00
C LEU A 67 -9.07 12.20 -9.63
N THR A 68 -9.26 11.41 -10.66
CA THR A 68 -10.54 11.12 -11.32
C THR A 68 -10.58 9.64 -11.59
N TYR A 69 -11.76 9.05 -11.76
CA TYR A 69 -11.86 7.63 -12.08
C TYR A 69 -11.12 7.31 -13.39
N GLU A 70 -11.20 8.19 -14.39
CA GLU A 70 -10.53 8.03 -15.68
C GLU A 70 -9.01 8.03 -15.54
N LYS A 71 -8.45 8.92 -14.72
CA LYS A 71 -7.00 8.93 -14.42
C LYS A 71 -6.58 7.68 -13.66
N VAL A 72 -7.39 7.21 -12.72
CA VAL A 72 -7.10 5.99 -11.95
C VAL A 72 -7.11 4.77 -12.88
N GLU A 73 -8.12 4.62 -13.73
CA GLU A 73 -8.20 3.52 -14.70
C GLU A 73 -7.07 3.59 -15.72
N LEU A 74 -6.75 4.77 -16.24
CA LEU A 74 -5.59 4.93 -17.12
C LEU A 74 -4.27 4.57 -16.41
N GLY A 75 -4.08 5.02 -15.17
CA GLY A 75 -2.91 4.68 -14.36
C GLY A 75 -2.78 3.18 -14.13
N LYS A 76 -3.89 2.48 -13.88
CA LYS A 76 -3.92 1.00 -13.77
C LYS A 76 -3.44 0.35 -15.06
N LEU A 77 -3.90 0.81 -16.23
CA LEU A 77 -3.44 0.26 -17.51
C LEU A 77 -1.94 0.50 -17.71
N LEU A 78 -1.48 1.74 -17.49
CA LEU A 78 -0.07 2.11 -17.65
C LEU A 78 0.86 1.37 -16.68
N PHE A 79 0.40 1.02 -15.48
CA PHE A 79 1.17 0.26 -14.51
C PHE A 79 1.63 -1.12 -15.04
N TYR A 80 0.82 -1.73 -15.90
CA TYR A 80 1.12 -3.01 -16.54
C TYR A 80 1.68 -2.87 -17.96
N GLU A 81 1.66 -1.68 -18.55
CA GLU A 81 2.06 -1.46 -19.95
C GLU A 81 3.57 -1.61 -20.14
N THR A 82 3.97 -2.69 -20.81
CA THR A 82 5.39 -2.95 -21.07
C THR A 82 5.91 -2.18 -22.28
N ALA A 83 5.06 -1.69 -23.17
CA ALA A 83 5.47 -0.89 -24.33
C ALA A 83 6.12 0.45 -23.95
N LEU A 84 6.08 0.86 -22.67
CA LEU A 84 6.81 2.02 -22.16
C LEU A 84 8.30 1.72 -21.90
N ALA A 85 8.69 0.45 -21.76
CA ALA A 85 10.07 0.02 -21.61
C ALA A 85 10.86 0.18 -22.93
N ARG A 86 11.32 1.40 -23.21
CA ARG A 86 12.06 1.73 -24.45
C ARG A 86 13.55 1.94 -24.24
N ASP A 87 13.94 2.34 -23.04
CA ASP A 87 15.33 2.62 -22.65
C ASP A 87 15.95 1.38 -22.00
N ALA A 88 16.16 0.36 -22.82
CA ALA A 88 16.84 -0.88 -22.43
C ALA A 88 18.27 -0.90 -23.00
N VAL A 89 19.20 -1.53 -22.26
CA VAL A 89 20.61 -1.69 -22.65
C VAL A 89 20.71 -2.44 -23.98
N TYR A 90 19.96 -3.53 -24.12
CA TYR A 90 19.87 -4.33 -25.34
C TYR A 90 18.46 -4.28 -25.93
N SER A 91 18.35 -4.51 -27.24
CA SER A 91 17.08 -4.45 -27.96
C SER A 91 16.04 -5.44 -27.44
N GLU A 92 16.51 -6.56 -26.91
CA GLU A 92 15.77 -7.68 -26.36
C GLU A 92 15.05 -7.32 -25.07
N GLY A 93 15.56 -6.36 -24.30
CA GLY A 93 14.91 -5.86 -23.09
C GLY A 93 13.75 -4.88 -23.36
N ARG A 94 13.65 -4.33 -24.57
CA ARG A 94 12.59 -3.38 -24.92
C ARG A 94 11.22 -4.07 -24.91
N GLY A 95 10.25 -3.46 -24.23
CA GLY A 95 8.90 -4.01 -24.18
C GLY A 95 8.72 -5.18 -23.21
N THR A 96 9.71 -5.46 -22.34
CA THR A 96 9.72 -6.68 -21.50
C THR A 96 9.48 -6.45 -20.01
N TYR A 97 9.33 -5.19 -19.60
CA TYR A 97 9.10 -4.82 -18.20
C TYR A 97 8.14 -3.64 -18.08
N SER A 98 7.49 -3.53 -16.93
CA SER A 98 6.62 -2.43 -16.52
C SER A 98 6.71 -2.23 -15.01
N CYS A 99 5.95 -1.30 -14.44
CA CYS A 99 5.89 -1.12 -12.98
C CYS A 99 5.51 -2.43 -12.28
N ALA A 100 4.57 -3.18 -12.87
CA ALA A 100 4.08 -4.46 -12.36
C ALA A 100 5.15 -5.57 -12.34
N THR A 101 6.23 -5.45 -13.11
CA THR A 101 7.33 -6.44 -13.09
C THR A 101 8.06 -6.46 -11.75
N CYS A 102 8.24 -5.29 -11.12
CA CYS A 102 8.92 -5.17 -9.82
C CYS A 102 7.95 -4.95 -8.65
N HIS A 103 6.73 -4.49 -8.92
CA HIS A 103 5.71 -4.19 -7.91
C HIS A 103 4.46 -5.06 -8.12
N ILE A 104 4.55 -6.32 -7.71
CA ILE A 104 3.54 -7.34 -8.02
C ILE A 104 2.42 -7.28 -6.97
N PRO A 105 1.14 -7.01 -7.33
CA PRO A 105 0.08 -6.81 -6.34
C PRO A 105 -0.17 -8.03 -5.45
N SER A 106 -0.13 -9.24 -6.00
CA SER A 106 -0.27 -10.49 -5.24
C SER A 106 0.89 -10.77 -4.28
N ALA A 107 2.03 -10.11 -4.47
CA ALA A 107 3.15 -10.10 -3.55
C ALA A 107 3.16 -8.84 -2.66
N GLY A 108 2.03 -8.17 -2.50
CA GLY A 108 1.93 -6.93 -1.72
C GLY A 108 2.68 -5.77 -2.36
N PHE A 109 2.67 -5.68 -3.69
CA PHE A 109 3.41 -4.71 -4.50
C PHE A 109 4.94 -4.77 -4.30
N MET A 110 5.46 -5.95 -3.99
CA MET A 110 6.89 -6.28 -3.91
C MET A 110 7.26 -7.23 -5.07
N PRO A 111 8.56 -7.46 -5.35
CA PRO A 111 8.97 -8.24 -6.54
C PRO A 111 8.81 -9.77 -6.43
N GLY A 112 8.20 -10.30 -5.35
CA GLY A 112 8.07 -11.75 -5.16
C GLY A 112 9.36 -12.51 -4.85
N ARG A 113 10.49 -11.81 -4.86
CA ARG A 113 11.83 -12.32 -4.58
C ARG A 113 12.67 -11.29 -3.82
N VAL A 114 13.95 -11.58 -3.63
CA VAL A 114 14.88 -10.68 -2.91
C VAL A 114 15.04 -9.33 -3.60
N GLN A 115 14.99 -9.30 -4.95
CA GLN A 115 15.16 -8.09 -5.74
C GLN A 115 14.34 -8.09 -7.04
N GLY A 116 13.74 -6.96 -7.39
CA GLY A 116 13.08 -6.73 -8.67
C GLY A 116 14.10 -6.44 -9.77
N ILE A 117 13.91 -7.04 -10.95
CA ILE A 117 14.73 -6.79 -12.14
C ILE A 117 13.81 -6.28 -13.25
N ALA A 118 14.02 -5.03 -13.65
CA ALA A 118 13.34 -4.40 -14.77
C ALA A 118 14.00 -4.82 -16.09
N ASP A 119 14.80 -3.95 -16.69
CA ASP A 119 15.63 -4.29 -17.84
C ASP A 119 16.68 -5.36 -17.48
N GLY A 120 16.94 -6.26 -18.42
CA GLY A 120 17.79 -7.43 -18.19
C GLY A 120 17.12 -8.59 -17.45
N GLY A 121 15.85 -8.44 -17.06
CA GLY A 121 15.07 -9.49 -16.41
C GLY A 121 14.37 -10.44 -17.38
N PHE A 122 14.40 -11.75 -17.12
CA PHE A 122 13.58 -12.76 -17.81
C PHE A 122 12.83 -13.66 -16.82
N GLY A 123 11.79 -14.33 -17.30
CA GLY A 123 10.94 -15.16 -16.44
C GLY A 123 10.02 -14.32 -15.56
N PHE A 124 9.15 -14.99 -14.81
CA PHE A 124 8.24 -14.37 -13.84
C PHE A 124 7.78 -15.36 -12.77
N GLY A 125 7.54 -16.62 -13.14
CA GLY A 125 6.93 -17.59 -12.24
C GLY A 125 5.46 -17.28 -12.00
N PHE A 126 4.94 -17.61 -10.81
CA PHE A 126 3.56 -17.32 -10.41
C PHE A 126 3.42 -15.95 -9.75
N ASN A 127 4.44 -15.50 -9.01
CA ASN A 127 4.37 -14.33 -8.16
C ASN A 127 5.67 -13.49 -8.19
N GLY A 128 6.50 -13.64 -9.23
CA GLY A 128 7.78 -12.93 -9.41
C GLY A 128 9.03 -13.71 -8.98
N GLU A 129 8.86 -14.90 -8.40
CA GLU A 129 9.94 -15.66 -7.78
C GLU A 129 11.00 -16.16 -8.77
N GLU A 130 10.63 -16.35 -10.04
CA GLU A 130 11.52 -16.84 -11.09
C GLU A 130 12.11 -15.73 -11.97
N ARG A 131 11.85 -14.46 -11.67
CA ARG A 131 12.44 -13.34 -12.43
C ARG A 131 13.96 -13.37 -12.25
N GLY A 132 14.71 -13.66 -13.31
CA GLY A 132 16.17 -13.83 -13.30
C GLY A 132 16.87 -12.95 -14.33
N GLN A 133 18.20 -12.98 -14.35
CA GLN A 133 19.02 -12.22 -15.31
C GLN A 133 19.06 -12.91 -16.68
N MET A 134 18.83 -12.14 -17.75
CA MET A 134 19.01 -12.60 -19.12
C MET A 134 20.47 -12.97 -19.41
N ASN A 135 20.69 -14.04 -20.17
CA ASN A 135 22.04 -14.59 -20.44
C ASN A 135 23.00 -13.61 -21.14
N ASN A 136 22.48 -12.63 -21.88
CA ASN A 136 23.26 -11.63 -22.61
C ASN A 136 23.56 -10.36 -21.80
N TYR A 137 22.99 -10.23 -20.60
CA TYR A 137 23.28 -9.11 -19.69
C TYR A 137 24.41 -9.48 -18.74
N LEU A 138 25.23 -8.50 -18.37
CA LEU A 138 26.12 -8.56 -17.22
C LEU A 138 25.38 -8.07 -15.96
N GLU A 139 25.87 -8.45 -14.77
CA GLU A 139 25.24 -8.07 -13.49
C GLU A 139 25.17 -6.54 -13.31
N ASN A 140 26.19 -5.82 -13.78
CA ASN A 140 26.25 -4.36 -13.73
C ASN A 140 25.44 -3.66 -14.84
N GLU A 141 24.81 -4.42 -15.75
CA GLU A 141 23.93 -3.90 -16.80
C GLU A 141 22.44 -4.07 -16.45
N LEU A 142 22.13 -4.78 -15.36
CA LEU A 142 20.76 -4.98 -14.91
C LEU A 142 20.17 -3.67 -14.36
N ASP A 143 18.93 -3.38 -14.76
CA ASP A 143 18.13 -2.36 -14.08
C ASP A 143 17.51 -2.96 -12.82
N VAL A 144 18.31 -2.91 -11.75
CA VAL A 144 17.91 -3.24 -10.38
C VAL A 144 18.04 -1.99 -9.52
N GLN A 145 17.07 -1.78 -8.64
CA GLN A 145 17.22 -0.76 -7.61
C GLN A 145 18.39 -1.19 -6.71
N GLY A 146 19.24 -0.25 -6.26
CA GLY A 146 20.32 -0.58 -5.31
C GLY A 146 19.79 -1.12 -3.96
N GLU A 147 18.49 -0.99 -3.71
CA GLU A 147 17.77 -1.47 -2.55
C GLU A 147 16.51 -2.24 -2.99
N ARG A 148 15.94 -3.06 -2.10
CA ARG A 148 14.70 -3.79 -2.42
C ARG A 148 13.53 -2.81 -2.60
N PRO A 149 12.73 -2.93 -3.69
CA PRO A 149 11.54 -2.13 -3.90
C PRO A 149 10.59 -2.19 -2.70
N LEU A 150 10.17 -1.01 -2.24
CA LEU A 150 9.14 -0.89 -1.23
C LEU A 150 7.77 -1.26 -1.82
N SER A 151 6.87 -1.69 -0.94
CA SER A 151 5.46 -1.85 -1.29
C SER A 151 4.90 -0.49 -1.72
N LEU A 152 4.04 -0.50 -2.74
CA LEU A 152 3.27 0.66 -3.17
C LEU A 152 1.93 0.81 -2.41
N LEU A 153 1.63 -0.11 -1.48
CA LEU A 153 0.44 0.00 -0.65
C LEU A 153 0.51 1.23 0.25
N ASN A 154 -0.53 2.05 0.22
CA ASN A 154 -0.71 3.25 1.04
C ASN A 154 0.41 4.30 0.86
N VAL A 155 1.09 4.29 -0.29
CA VAL A 155 2.21 5.22 -0.59
C VAL A 155 1.77 6.68 -0.67
N ASP A 156 0.49 6.92 -0.91
CA ASP A 156 -0.16 8.23 -0.87
C ASP A 156 -0.15 8.87 0.53
N TYR A 157 0.00 8.07 1.59
CA TYR A 157 0.10 8.54 2.97
C TYR A 157 1.54 8.76 3.45
N VAL A 158 2.55 8.53 2.60
CA VAL A 158 3.96 8.82 2.93
C VAL A 158 4.45 10.06 2.20
N THR A 159 5.18 10.92 2.90
CA THR A 159 5.67 12.20 2.35
C THR A 159 6.89 12.03 1.44
N ASN A 160 7.72 11.02 1.73
CA ASN A 160 8.90 10.66 0.97
C ASN A 160 8.96 9.14 0.83
N ASN A 161 9.20 8.65 -0.38
CA ASN A 161 9.23 7.22 -0.69
C ASN A 161 10.65 6.77 -1.08
N THR A 162 10.86 5.45 -1.16
CA THR A 162 12.14 4.73 -1.23
C THR A 162 12.93 4.76 0.08
N TRP A 163 13.83 3.80 0.26
CA TRP A 163 14.71 3.72 1.44
C TRP A 163 15.59 4.96 1.64
N SER A 164 15.95 5.64 0.56
CA SER A 164 16.74 6.88 0.62
C SER A 164 15.88 8.15 0.75
N GLY A 165 14.56 8.04 0.72
CA GLY A 165 13.66 9.19 0.68
C GLY A 165 13.78 10.02 -0.61
N LYS A 166 14.40 9.47 -1.67
CA LYS A 166 14.70 10.21 -2.90
C LYS A 166 13.44 10.61 -3.68
N PHE A 167 12.32 9.91 -3.54
CA PHE A 167 11.05 10.28 -4.18
C PHE A 167 10.11 11.06 -3.25
N GLY A 168 9.17 11.80 -3.84
CA GLY A 168 8.45 12.92 -3.22
C GLY A 168 9.12 14.26 -3.55
N ALA A 169 8.40 15.37 -3.53
CA ALA A 169 8.95 16.71 -3.82
C ALA A 169 8.90 17.65 -2.60
N LEU A 170 8.00 17.39 -1.66
CA LEU A 170 7.73 18.26 -0.52
C LEU A 170 8.23 17.63 0.80
N HIS A 171 7.95 18.32 1.91
CA HIS A 171 8.21 17.85 3.27
C HIS A 171 9.71 17.79 3.62
N ALA A 172 10.32 16.59 3.73
CA ALA A 172 11.74 16.45 4.11
C ALA A 172 12.71 17.06 3.07
N LYS A 173 12.19 17.51 1.92
CA LYS A 173 12.94 18.13 0.83
C LYS A 173 12.71 19.62 0.66
N LEU A 174 11.92 20.25 1.53
CA LEU A 174 11.84 21.71 1.58
C LEU A 174 13.24 22.31 1.80
N GLY A 175 13.61 23.29 0.97
CA GLY A 175 14.93 23.93 1.00
C GLY A 175 16.03 23.21 0.21
N THR A 176 15.69 22.12 -0.47
CA THR A 176 16.64 21.38 -1.34
C THR A 176 16.34 21.56 -2.82
N GLU A 177 15.42 22.46 -3.21
CA GLU A 177 14.92 22.66 -4.58
C GLU A 177 16.05 22.86 -5.62
N GLY A 178 17.17 23.48 -5.21
CA GLY A 178 18.33 23.68 -6.07
C GLY A 178 19.07 22.41 -6.52
N ILE A 179 18.81 21.25 -5.90
CA ILE A 179 19.43 19.96 -6.26
C ILE A 179 18.49 19.06 -7.09
N TRP A 180 17.20 19.37 -7.18
CA TRP A 180 16.23 18.63 -7.99
C TRP A 180 16.00 19.39 -9.30
N ARG A 181 16.76 19.06 -10.35
CA ARG A 181 16.57 19.64 -11.69
C ARG A 181 15.54 18.81 -12.46
N GLY A 182 14.36 19.36 -12.70
CA GLY A 182 13.38 18.82 -13.66
C GLY A 182 11.93 18.79 -13.15
N HIS A 183 11.08 19.62 -13.74
CA HIS A 183 9.66 19.35 -13.93
C HIS A 183 9.45 19.00 -15.39
#